data_AF-F6D498-F1
#
_entry.id   AF-F6D498-F1
#
_cell.length_a   1.000
_cell.length_b   1.000
_cell.length_c   1.000
_cell.angle_alpha   90.00
_cell.angle_beta   90.00
_cell.angle_gamma   90.00
#
_symmetry.space_group_name_H-M   'P 1'
#
loop_
_entity.id
_entity.type
_entity.pdbx_description
1 polymer ?
#
loop_
_entity_poly.entity_id
_entity_poly.type
_entity_poly.pdbx_seq_one_letter_code
_entity_poly.pdbx_strand_id
1 'polypeptide(L)'
;MGYLICGKCKNYYKLQSEESAKDFVDHCDCGGKLRYVENLDIVDPNWKQAQITKKSTKREILRNKIQSLHSIRNLNLKTRLVQFWNNRRYKIHNAQNWNNNYNTHYNRETGLIGLINSIKNELNFNNIRWPLVIPVTMAITVIFTITQGILTLLIFLLLAAVGYLFNDQLIGTKNAVVTGAISYFLGSLFTGSFLYLIPLTILGAINGAVCGWIGAYIKTKI
;
A
#
# COMPACT_ATOMS: atom_id res chain seq x y z
N MET A 1 42.26 -0.83 -17.66
CA MET A 1 42.48 -0.38 -16.26
C MET A 1 42.29 1.12 -16.28
N GLY A 2 41.57 1.71 -15.35
CA GLY A 2 41.30 3.16 -15.36
C GLY A 2 41.30 3.74 -13.96
N TYR A 3 41.29 5.07 -13.88
CA TYR A 3 41.46 5.81 -12.64
C TYR A 3 40.37 6.86 -12.50
N LEU A 4 39.93 7.09 -11.26
CA LEU A 4 39.09 8.21 -10.88
C LEU A 4 39.95 9.26 -10.20
N ILE A 5 39.95 10.49 -10.72
CA ILE A 5 40.75 11.59 -10.19
C ILE A 5 39.88 12.77 -9.74
N CYS A 6 40.29 13.42 -8.65
CA CYS A 6 39.74 14.68 -8.18
C CYS A 6 40.74 15.80 -8.41
N GLY A 7 40.45 16.70 -9.35
CA GLY A 7 41.34 17.82 -9.67
C GLY A 7 41.53 18.84 -8.54
N LYS A 8 40.58 18.95 -7.61
CA LYS A 8 40.68 19.89 -6.47
C LYS A 8 41.66 19.40 -5.40
N CYS A 9 41.62 18.11 -5.09
CA CYS A 9 42.30 17.54 -3.92
C CYS A 9 43.52 16.70 -4.31
N LYS A 10 43.80 16.63 -5.61
CA LYS A 10 44.86 15.81 -6.21
C LYS A 10 44.83 14.36 -5.71
N ASN A 11 43.63 13.84 -5.49
CA ASN A 11 43.43 12.45 -5.06
C ASN A 11 43.05 11.59 -6.26
N TYR A 12 43.56 10.36 -6.31
CA TYR A 12 43.20 9.37 -7.31
C TYR A 12 42.79 8.03 -6.68
N TYR A 13 41.96 7.29 -7.41
CA TYR A 13 41.59 5.92 -7.10
C TYR A 13 41.76 5.05 -8.34
N LYS A 14 42.44 3.93 -8.20
CA LYS A 14 42.62 2.94 -9.27
C LYS A 14 41.43 1.98 -9.25
N LEU A 15 40.68 1.92 -10.34
CA LEU A 15 39.59 0.97 -10.50
C LEU A 15 40.14 -0.45 -10.63
N GLN A 16 39.54 -1.39 -9.91
CA GLN A 16 39.82 -2.81 -10.11
C GLN A 16 39.18 -3.31 -11.41
N SER A 17 39.66 -4.44 -11.95
CA SER A 17 39.24 -4.96 -13.27
C SER A 17 37.74 -5.22 -13.41
N GLU A 18 37.01 -5.37 -12.31
CA GLU A 18 35.56 -5.61 -12.28
C GLU A 18 34.74 -4.37 -11.87
N GLU A 19 35.38 -3.23 -11.58
CA GLU A 19 34.72 -2.02 -11.09
C GLU A 19 34.49 -1.00 -12.21
N SER A 20 33.27 -0.47 -12.30
CA SER A 20 32.95 0.61 -13.23
C SER A 20 33.07 1.97 -12.55
N ALA A 21 33.57 2.97 -13.28
CA ALA A 21 33.57 4.37 -12.84
C ALA A 21 32.17 4.88 -12.43
N LYS A 22 31.10 4.28 -12.97
CA LYS A 22 29.70 4.61 -12.69
C LYS A 22 29.20 4.13 -11.33
N ASP A 23 29.93 3.21 -10.69
CA ASP A 23 29.57 2.65 -9.39
C ASP A 23 30.00 3.55 -8.22
N PHE A 24 30.70 4.66 -8.52
CA PHE A 24 31.21 5.61 -7.55
C PHE A 24 30.36 6.89 -7.54
N VAL A 25 30.48 7.66 -6.45
CA VAL A 25 29.85 8.98 -6.34
C VAL A 25 30.45 9.95 -7.36
N ASP A 26 29.64 10.88 -7.87
CA ASP A 26 30.10 11.86 -8.88
C ASP A 26 31.04 12.94 -8.28
N HIS A 27 31.05 13.06 -6.95
CA HIS A 27 31.77 14.09 -6.21
C HIS A 27 32.65 13.46 -5.12
N CYS A 28 33.87 13.95 -4.98
CA CYS A 28 34.77 13.66 -3.88
C CYS A 28 34.31 14.39 -2.61
N ASP A 29 34.72 13.90 -1.43
CA ASP A 29 34.37 14.47 -0.12
C ASP A 29 34.74 15.96 0.01
N CYS A 30 35.74 16.41 -0.74
CA CYS A 30 36.11 17.83 -0.80
C CYS A 30 35.23 18.69 -1.75
N GLY A 31 34.12 18.14 -2.26
CA GLY A 31 33.21 18.82 -3.19
C GLY A 31 33.78 19.02 -4.60
N GLY A 32 34.80 18.25 -4.97
CA GLY A 32 35.36 18.23 -6.33
C GLY A 32 34.70 17.16 -7.20
N LYS A 33 34.45 17.45 -8.48
CA LYS A 33 33.90 16.46 -9.41
C LYS A 33 34.95 15.41 -9.76
N LEU A 34 34.59 14.13 -9.65
CA LEU A 34 35.44 13.01 -10.03
C LEU A 34 35.42 12.82 -11.55
N ARG A 35 36.59 12.56 -12.14
CA ARG A 35 36.77 12.33 -13.58
C ARG A 35 37.45 10.99 -13.81
N TYR A 36 36.97 10.24 -14.78
CA TYR A 36 37.60 9.01 -15.24
C TYR A 36 38.75 9.32 -16.22
N VAL A 37 39.89 8.67 -16.04
CA VAL A 37 41.04 8.73 -16.95
C VAL A 37 41.59 7.32 -17.15
N GLU A 38 42.02 6.99 -18.38
CA GLU A 38 42.51 5.64 -18.71
C GLU A 38 43.95 5.41 -18.23
N ASN A 39 44.80 6.43 -18.34
CA ASN A 39 46.19 6.39 -17.86
C ASN A 39 46.46 7.61 -16.99
N LEU A 40 47.16 7.40 -15.87
CA LEU A 40 47.61 8.46 -14.96
C LEU A 40 48.96 9.09 -15.39
N ASP A 41 49.54 8.60 -16.48
CA ASP A 41 50.97 8.77 -16.84
C ASP A 41 51.35 10.18 -17.35
N ILE A 42 50.59 11.23 -17.01
CA ILE A 42 50.87 12.59 -17.47
C ILE A 42 51.05 13.60 -16.32
N VAL A 43 50.79 13.26 -15.05
CA VAL A 43 50.52 14.32 -14.06
C VAL A 43 51.31 14.17 -12.75
N ASP A 44 52.13 15.19 -12.47
CA ASP A 44 52.46 15.80 -11.16
C ASP A 44 52.70 14.85 -9.95
N PRO A 45 53.91 14.77 -9.36
CA PRO A 45 54.22 13.87 -8.23
C PRO A 45 53.37 14.09 -6.96
N ASN A 46 52.50 15.10 -6.94
CA ASN A 46 51.63 15.44 -5.83
C ASN A 46 50.31 14.64 -5.77
N TRP A 47 50.06 13.69 -6.66
CA TRP A 47 48.85 12.85 -6.59
C TRP A 47 48.91 11.84 -5.45
N LYS A 48 47.83 11.74 -4.67
CA LYS A 48 47.73 10.80 -3.55
C LYS A 48 46.62 9.78 -3.79
N GLN A 49 46.90 8.51 -3.51
CA GLN A 49 45.87 7.48 -3.58
C GLN A 49 44.90 7.64 -2.41
N ALA A 50 43.60 7.73 -2.69
CA ALA A 50 42.56 7.88 -1.68
C ALA A 50 41.41 6.89 -1.94
N GLN A 51 40.70 6.50 -0.88
CA GLN A 51 39.49 5.70 -1.01
C GLN A 51 38.33 6.60 -1.42
N ILE A 52 37.68 6.30 -2.55
CA ILE A 52 36.47 6.99 -3.01
C ILE A 52 35.26 6.15 -2.61
N THR A 53 34.24 6.80 -2.04
CA THR A 53 33.01 6.13 -1.62
C THR A 53 32.26 5.56 -2.82
N LYS A 54 31.92 4.28 -2.74
CA LYS A 54 31.01 3.65 -3.71
C LYS A 54 29.60 4.18 -3.52
N LYS A 55 28.87 4.33 -4.62
CA LYS A 55 27.45 4.68 -4.61
C LYS A 55 26.67 3.54 -3.96
N SER A 56 25.90 3.83 -2.92
CA SER A 56 25.03 2.82 -2.33
C SER A 56 24.04 2.32 -3.37
N THR A 57 23.93 1.00 -3.54
CA THR A 57 22.98 0.44 -4.50
C THR A 57 21.57 0.67 -3.98
N LYS A 58 20.60 0.91 -4.88
CA LYS A 58 19.17 1.01 -4.51
C LYS A 58 18.70 -0.17 -3.65
N ARG A 59 19.31 -1.35 -3.84
CA ARG A 59 19.07 -2.58 -3.07
C ARG A 59 19.51 -2.48 -1.61
N GLU A 60 20.59 -1.77 -1.33
CA GLU A 60 21.12 -1.56 0.03
C GLU A 60 20.32 -0.49 0.78
N ILE A 61 19.93 0.58 0.09
CA ILE A 61 18.98 1.58 0.61
C ILE A 61 17.64 0.92 0.97
N LEU A 62 17.15 0.03 0.10
CA LEU A 62 15.92 -0.73 0.34
C LEU A 62 16.07 -1.68 1.55
N ARG A 63 17.21 -2.37 1.67
CA ARG A 63 17.48 -3.28 2.80
C ARG A 63 17.51 -2.53 4.13
N ASN A 64 18.18 -1.38 4.19
CA ASN A 64 18.25 -0.57 5.40
C ASN A 64 16.87 -0.02 5.81
N LYS A 65 16.02 0.29 4.83
CA LYS A 65 14.62 0.72 5.08
C LYS A 65 13.72 -0.43 5.55
N ILE A 66 13.96 -1.65 5.09
CA ILE A 66 13.25 -2.85 5.57
C ILE A 66 13.69 -3.21 7.00
N GLN A 67 14.97 -3.06 7.31
CA GLN A 67 15.51 -3.35 8.64
C GLN A 67 15.00 -2.38 9.70
N SER A 68 14.86 -1.09 9.36
CA SER A 68 14.24 -0.09 10.25
C SER A 68 12.73 -0.30 10.44
N LEU A 69 12.03 -0.92 9.49
CA LEU A 69 10.64 -1.35 9.67
C LEU A 69 10.52 -2.61 10.54
N HIS A 70 11.52 -3.48 10.55
CA HIS A 70 11.53 -4.69 11.34
C HIS A 70 11.71 -4.44 12.85
N SER A 71 12.48 -3.41 13.23
CA SER A 71 12.62 -2.99 14.63
C SER A 71 11.33 -2.37 15.21
N ILE A 72 10.45 -1.82 14.36
CA ILE A 72 9.12 -1.33 14.75
C ILE A 72 8.13 -2.49 14.94
N ARG A 73 8.37 -3.66 14.32
CA ARG A 73 7.45 -4.80 14.33
C ARG A 73 7.35 -5.53 15.69
N ASN A 74 8.33 -5.37 16.57
CA ASN A 74 8.35 -6.06 17.88
C ASN A 74 7.66 -5.27 19.02
N LEU A 75 6.95 -4.19 18.70
CA LEU A 75 6.27 -3.39 19.71
C LEU A 75 4.82 -3.85 19.92
N ASN A 76 4.61 -4.93 20.68
CA ASN A 76 3.33 -5.29 21.34
C ASN A 76 2.03 -5.08 20.51
N LEU A 77 2.11 -5.19 19.17
CA LEU A 77 1.00 -4.88 18.27
C LEU A 77 -0.13 -5.88 18.46
N LYS A 78 0.19 -7.13 18.80
CA LYS A 78 -0.80 -8.17 19.07
C LYS A 78 -1.69 -7.81 20.26
N THR A 79 -1.13 -7.37 21.38
CA THR A 79 -1.91 -7.01 22.57
C THR A 79 -2.68 -5.70 22.37
N ARG A 80 -2.08 -4.72 21.70
CA ARG A 80 -2.73 -3.43 21.39
C ARG A 80 -3.86 -3.57 20.36
N LEU A 81 -3.69 -4.41 19.34
CA LEU A 81 -4.74 -4.73 18.37
C LEU A 81 -5.83 -5.58 19.01
N VAL A 82 -5.50 -6.58 19.84
CA VAL A 82 -6.50 -7.38 20.56
C VAL A 82 -7.32 -6.51 21.52
N GLN A 83 -6.70 -5.58 22.26
CA GLN A 83 -7.42 -4.63 23.10
C GLN A 83 -8.29 -3.66 22.28
N PHE A 84 -7.78 -3.14 21.17
CA PHE A 84 -8.56 -2.30 20.26
C PHE A 84 -9.77 -3.06 19.69
N TRP A 85 -9.59 -4.31 19.30
CA TRP A 85 -10.64 -5.20 18.80
C TRP A 85 -11.70 -5.50 19.85
N ASN A 86 -11.30 -5.85 21.08
CA ASN A 86 -12.24 -6.12 22.16
C ASN A 86 -13.05 -4.88 22.54
N ASN A 87 -12.41 -3.71 22.58
CA ASN A 87 -13.10 -2.46 22.92
C ASN A 87 -14.07 -2.01 21.81
N ARG A 88 -13.72 -2.24 20.54
CA ARG A 88 -14.60 -1.97 19.39
C ARG A 88 -15.76 -2.96 19.31
N ARG A 89 -15.53 -4.24 19.62
CA ARG A 89 -16.57 -5.28 19.69
C ARG A 89 -17.60 -4.98 20.78
N TYR A 90 -17.15 -4.51 21.94
CA TYR A 90 -18.04 -4.08 23.04
C TYR A 90 -18.89 -2.86 22.64
N LYS A 91 -18.30 -1.85 21.97
CA LYS A 91 -19.05 -0.70 21.43
C LYS A 91 -20.08 -1.08 20.37
N ILE A 92 -19.79 -2.06 19.52
CA ILE A 92 -20.73 -2.52 18.48
C ILE A 92 -21.90 -3.30 19.10
N HIS A 93 -21.65 -4.13 20.12
CA HIS A 93 -22.73 -4.81 20.86
C HIS A 93 -23.66 -3.82 21.58
N ASN A 94 -23.12 -2.75 22.18
CA ASN A 94 -23.96 -1.71 22.79
C ASN A 94 -24.73 -0.87 21.76
N ALA A 95 -24.18 -0.68 20.55
CA ALA A 95 -24.90 -0.02 19.45
C ALA A 95 -26.08 -0.87 18.94
N GLN A 96 -25.99 -2.20 18.97
CA GLN A 96 -27.10 -3.10 18.64
C GLN A 96 -28.20 -3.06 19.70
N ASN A 97 -27.86 -2.90 20.99
CA ASN A 97 -28.85 -2.75 22.07
C ASN A 97 -29.52 -1.36 22.11
N TRP A 98 -28.92 -0.34 21.49
CA TRP A 98 -29.55 0.98 21.33
C TRP A 98 -30.69 0.99 20.31
N ASN A 99 -30.78 -0.02 19.44
CA ASN A 99 -31.74 -0.04 18.34
C ASN A 99 -33.15 -0.53 18.76
N ASN A 100 -33.33 -0.95 20.02
CA ASN A 100 -34.63 -1.40 20.52
C ASN A 100 -35.45 -0.29 21.20
N ASN A 101 -34.97 0.96 21.24
CA ASN A 101 -35.64 2.03 22.00
C ASN A 101 -35.92 3.33 21.22
N TYR A 102 -35.91 3.29 19.89
CA TYR A 102 -36.35 4.42 19.06
C TYR A 102 -37.53 4.01 18.17
N ASN A 103 -38.65 3.72 18.81
CA ASN A 103 -39.95 3.96 18.19
C ASN A 103 -40.21 5.47 18.27
N THR A 104 -39.76 6.24 17.28
CA THR A 104 -40.26 7.61 17.09
C THR A 104 -40.35 7.97 15.61
N HIS A 105 -41.60 8.02 15.16
CA HIS A 105 -42.19 9.03 14.29
C HIS A 105 -41.66 9.17 12.86
N TYR A 106 -42.52 8.79 11.91
CA TYR A 106 -42.40 9.13 10.49
C TYR A 106 -42.13 10.63 10.34
N ASN A 107 -40.94 10.96 9.86
CA ASN A 107 -40.71 12.22 9.18
C ASN A 107 -39.88 11.95 7.92
N ARG A 108 -40.36 12.52 6.82
CA ARG A 108 -39.88 12.29 5.46
C ARG A 108 -38.50 12.93 5.32
N GLU A 109 -37.44 12.19 5.63
CA GLU A 109 -36.05 12.67 5.49
C GLU A 109 -35.65 12.76 4.00
N THR A 110 -35.99 13.87 3.35
CA THR A 110 -35.48 14.25 2.03
C THR A 110 -34.03 14.74 2.15
N GLY A 111 -33.07 13.90 1.78
CA GLY A 111 -31.65 14.25 1.72
C GLY A 111 -30.70 13.04 1.67
N LEU A 112 -29.38 13.29 1.70
CA LEU A 112 -28.31 12.28 1.66
C LEU A 112 -28.46 11.22 2.79
N ILE A 113 -29.04 11.61 3.93
CA ILE A 113 -29.38 10.73 5.06
C ILE A 113 -30.50 9.74 4.68
N GLY A 114 -31.52 10.18 3.94
CA GLY A 114 -32.57 9.30 3.39
C GLY A 114 -32.02 8.31 2.37
N LEU A 115 -31.07 8.73 1.53
CA LEU A 115 -30.33 7.82 0.64
C LEU A 115 -29.50 6.80 1.43
N ILE A 116 -28.78 7.23 2.47
CA ILE A 116 -28.03 6.32 3.35
C ILE A 116 -28.98 5.33 4.04
N ASN A 117 -30.13 5.78 4.54
CA ASN A 117 -31.10 4.93 5.22
C ASN A 117 -31.77 3.94 4.25
N SER A 118 -32.07 4.36 3.01
CA SER A 118 -32.55 3.48 1.94
C SER A 118 -31.51 2.43 1.57
N ILE A 119 -30.26 2.87 1.33
CA ILE A 119 -29.13 2.00 1.01
C ILE A 119 -28.84 1.03 2.18
N LYS A 120 -28.93 1.48 3.43
CA LYS A 120 -28.72 0.67 4.62
C LYS A 120 -29.79 -0.42 4.76
N ASN A 121 -31.06 -0.07 4.53
CA ASN A 121 -32.17 -1.01 4.59
C ASN A 121 -32.10 -2.04 3.45
N GLU A 122 -31.64 -1.64 2.27
CA GLU A 122 -31.53 -2.50 1.09
C GLU A 122 -30.26 -3.39 1.11
N LEU A 123 -29.14 -2.85 1.61
CA LEU A 123 -27.88 -3.59 1.68
C LEU A 123 -27.82 -4.57 2.87
N ASN A 124 -28.69 -4.47 3.88
CA ASN A 124 -28.81 -5.35 5.05
C ASN A 124 -27.53 -6.17 5.35
N PHE A 125 -26.57 -5.51 5.99
CA PHE A 125 -25.20 -6.00 6.20
C PHE A 125 -25.04 -7.10 7.27
N ASN A 126 -26.15 -7.66 7.76
CA ASN A 126 -26.11 -8.69 8.80
C ASN A 126 -25.41 -9.99 8.34
N ASN A 127 -25.35 -10.25 7.03
CA ASN A 127 -24.71 -11.44 6.44
C ASN A 127 -23.28 -11.21 5.93
N ILE A 128 -22.61 -10.12 6.33
CA ILE A 128 -21.20 -9.93 5.99
C ILE A 128 -20.33 -10.94 6.74
N ARG A 129 -19.53 -11.72 6.02
CA ARG A 129 -18.51 -12.57 6.63
C ARG A 129 -17.22 -11.77 6.84
N TRP A 130 -17.21 -10.97 7.90
CA TRP A 130 -16.07 -10.18 8.33
C TRP A 130 -14.72 -10.94 8.40
N PRO A 131 -14.67 -12.22 8.84
CA PRO A 131 -13.41 -12.98 8.85
C PRO A 131 -12.74 -13.09 7.48
N LEU A 132 -13.50 -13.03 6.39
CA LEU A 132 -13.02 -13.09 5.01
C LEU A 132 -12.81 -11.68 4.44
N VAL A 133 -13.74 -10.76 4.70
CA VAL A 133 -13.68 -9.38 4.20
C VAL A 133 -12.44 -8.64 4.71
N ILE A 134 -12.09 -8.78 5.99
CA ILE A 134 -10.99 -8.04 6.62
C ILE A 134 -9.62 -8.35 5.98
N PRO A 135 -9.17 -9.61 5.87
CA PRO A 135 -7.86 -9.92 5.30
C PRO A 135 -7.76 -9.53 3.83
N VAL A 136 -8.83 -9.73 3.04
CA VAL A 136 -8.85 -9.33 1.63
C VAL A 136 -8.80 -7.81 1.49
N THR A 137 -9.52 -7.09 2.34
CA THR A 137 -9.49 -5.61 2.37
C THR A 137 -8.08 -5.10 2.67
N MET A 138 -7.39 -5.70 3.65
CA MET A 138 -6.00 -5.36 3.96
C MET A 138 -5.09 -5.62 2.77
N ALA A 139 -5.20 -6.78 2.12
CA ALA A 139 -4.40 -7.12 0.94
C ALA A 139 -4.59 -6.10 -0.18
N ILE A 140 -5.85 -5.79 -0.54
CA ILE A 140 -6.17 -4.82 -1.59
C ILE A 140 -5.61 -3.43 -1.23
N THR A 141 -5.76 -3.00 0.03
CA THR A 141 -5.24 -1.71 0.49
C THR A 141 -3.72 -1.62 0.32
N VAL A 142 -2.99 -2.69 0.69
CA VAL A 142 -1.53 -2.75 0.52
C VAL A 142 -1.14 -2.72 -0.96
N ILE A 143 -1.84 -3.46 -1.83
CA ILE A 143 -1.58 -3.45 -3.27
C ILE A 143 -1.84 -2.06 -3.86
N PHE A 144 -2.96 -1.43 -3.49
CA PHE A 144 -3.35 -0.11 -3.94
C PHE A 144 -2.33 0.97 -3.56
N THR A 145 -1.70 0.84 -2.39
CA THR A 145 -0.72 1.82 -1.87
C THR A 145 0.69 1.65 -2.43
N ILE A 146 1.09 0.41 -2.74
CA ILE A 146 2.47 0.13 -3.17
C ILE A 146 2.62 0.26 -4.70
N THR A 147 1.57 -0.01 -5.47
CA THR A 147 1.73 -0.24 -6.92
C THR A 147 0.78 0.54 -7.80
N GLN A 148 1.36 1.26 -8.76
CA GLN A 148 0.67 1.85 -9.90
C GLN A 148 0.84 0.91 -11.11
N GLY A 149 -0.25 0.48 -11.76
CA GLY A 149 -0.20 -0.32 -12.99
C GLY A 149 -0.67 -1.77 -12.85
N ILE A 150 0.12 -2.74 -13.32
CA ILE A 150 -0.28 -4.15 -13.61
C ILE A 150 -0.96 -4.88 -12.45
N LEU A 151 -0.65 -4.51 -11.20
CA LEU A 151 -1.22 -5.13 -9.99
C LEU A 151 -2.66 -4.68 -9.69
N THR A 152 -3.19 -3.71 -10.44
CA THR A 152 -4.63 -3.39 -10.43
C THR A 152 -5.48 -4.57 -10.90
N LEU A 153 -4.98 -5.40 -11.83
CA LEU A 153 -5.65 -6.66 -12.21
C LEU A 153 -5.80 -7.62 -11.02
N LEU A 154 -4.81 -7.63 -10.11
CA LEU A 154 -4.89 -8.46 -8.91
C LEU A 154 -6.02 -8.01 -7.98
N ILE A 155 -6.31 -6.71 -7.91
CA ILE A 155 -7.44 -6.16 -7.13
C ILE A 155 -8.76 -6.68 -7.68
N PHE A 156 -8.96 -6.65 -9.00
CA PHE A 156 -10.17 -7.19 -9.63
C PHE A 156 -10.33 -8.69 -9.38
N LEU A 157 -9.24 -9.46 -9.47
CA LEU A 157 -9.23 -10.89 -9.15
C LEU A 157 -9.58 -11.16 -7.69
N LEU A 158 -9.05 -10.38 -6.74
CA LEU A 158 -9.37 -10.51 -5.33
C LEU A 158 -10.85 -10.19 -5.04
N LEU A 159 -11.40 -9.15 -5.66
CA LEU A 159 -12.82 -8.82 -5.54
C LEU A 159 -13.72 -9.91 -6.14
N ALA A 160 -13.33 -10.48 -7.28
CA ALA A 160 -14.04 -11.62 -7.86
C ALA A 160 -13.94 -12.87 -6.98
N ALA A 161 -12.77 -13.14 -6.39
CA ALA A 161 -12.58 -14.24 -5.46
C ALA A 161 -13.47 -14.09 -4.21
N VAL A 162 -13.64 -12.87 -3.68
CA VAL A 162 -14.60 -12.60 -2.59
C VAL A 162 -16.01 -12.98 -3.00
N GLY A 163 -16.45 -12.61 -4.21
CA GLY A 163 -17.76 -13.02 -4.73
C GLY A 163 -17.90 -14.53 -4.87
N TYR A 164 -16.87 -15.21 -5.40
CA TYR A 164 -16.85 -16.65 -5.65
C TYR A 164 -16.91 -17.52 -4.38
N LEU A 165 -16.47 -17.01 -3.23
CA LEU A 165 -16.43 -17.77 -1.97
C LEU A 165 -17.81 -17.98 -1.32
N PHE A 166 -18.88 -17.43 -1.90
CA PHE A 166 -20.23 -17.54 -1.38
C PHE A 166 -21.14 -18.28 -2.38
N ASN A 167 -21.97 -19.18 -1.85
CA ASN A 167 -22.96 -19.89 -2.66
C ASN A 167 -24.10 -18.97 -3.11
N ASP A 168 -24.47 -17.99 -2.28
CA ASP A 168 -25.49 -17.01 -2.59
C ASP A 168 -24.91 -15.83 -3.37
N GLN A 169 -25.39 -15.63 -4.59
CA GLN A 169 -24.95 -14.56 -5.48
C GLN A 169 -25.07 -13.17 -4.85
N LEU A 170 -26.19 -12.94 -4.16
CA LEU A 170 -26.47 -11.67 -3.48
C LEU A 170 -25.48 -11.43 -2.33
N ILE A 171 -25.17 -12.46 -1.54
CA ILE A 171 -24.26 -12.35 -0.39
C ILE A 171 -22.83 -12.14 -0.86
N GLY A 172 -22.37 -12.88 -1.87
CA GLY A 172 -21.03 -12.71 -2.45
C GLY A 172 -20.82 -11.30 -3.00
N THR A 173 -21.80 -10.80 -3.76
CA THR A 173 -21.76 -9.43 -4.32
C THR A 173 -21.73 -8.38 -3.21
N LYS A 174 -22.58 -8.50 -2.17
CA LYS A 174 -22.59 -7.58 -1.02
C LYS A 174 -21.25 -7.54 -0.29
N ASN A 175 -20.65 -8.70 -0.04
CA ASN A 175 -19.33 -8.77 0.59
C ASN A 175 -18.25 -8.10 -0.27
N ALA A 176 -18.25 -8.35 -1.59
CA ALA A 176 -17.30 -7.74 -2.51
C ALA A 176 -17.45 -6.21 -2.63
N VAL A 177 -18.69 -5.69 -2.65
CA VAL A 177 -18.98 -4.24 -2.61
C VAL A 177 -18.36 -3.60 -1.36
N VAL A 178 -18.60 -4.20 -0.19
CA VAL A 178 -18.07 -3.69 1.08
C VAL A 178 -16.54 -3.77 1.10
N THR A 179 -15.96 -4.89 0.65
CA THR A 179 -14.51 -5.03 0.50
C THR A 179 -13.93 -3.95 -0.41
N GLY A 180 -14.53 -3.71 -1.57
CA GLY A 180 -14.09 -2.69 -2.53
C GLY A 180 -14.17 -1.28 -1.96
N ALA A 181 -15.30 -0.91 -1.35
CA ALA A 181 -15.49 0.41 -0.74
C ALA A 181 -14.46 0.68 0.37
N ILE A 182 -14.29 -0.25 1.32
CA ILE A 182 -13.37 -0.07 2.45
C ILE A 182 -11.91 -0.04 1.98
N SER A 183 -11.53 -0.92 1.06
CA SER A 183 -10.14 -1.00 0.59
C SER A 183 -9.71 0.24 -0.18
N TYR A 184 -10.56 0.79 -1.06
CA TYR A 184 -10.26 2.02 -1.79
C TYR A 184 -10.28 3.25 -0.87
N PHE A 185 -11.21 3.30 0.10
CA PHE A 185 -11.22 4.35 1.12
C PHE A 185 -9.91 4.38 1.92
N LEU A 186 -9.49 3.22 2.45
CA LEU A 186 -8.24 3.09 3.20
C LEU A 186 -7.03 3.37 2.31
N GLY A 187 -7.01 2.85 1.08
CA GLY A 187 -5.94 3.09 0.11
C GLY A 187 -5.78 4.59 -0.22
N SER A 188 -6.90 5.30 -0.39
CA SER A 188 -6.91 6.74 -0.61
C SER A 188 -6.38 7.52 0.59
N LEU A 189 -6.69 7.09 1.81
CA LEU A 189 -6.14 7.70 3.04
C LEU A 189 -4.62 7.52 3.12
N PHE A 190 -4.12 6.32 2.85
CA PHE A 190 -2.68 6.04 2.93
C PHE A 190 -1.86 6.71 1.82
N THR A 191 -2.46 6.95 0.65
CA THR A 191 -1.80 7.65 -0.46
C THR A 191 -1.85 9.18 -0.33
N GLY A 192 -2.55 9.72 0.68
CA GLY A 192 -2.70 11.17 0.89
C GLY A 192 -3.66 11.84 -0.09
N SER A 193 -4.46 11.07 -0.84
CA SER A 193 -5.36 11.56 -1.89
C SER A 193 -6.72 12.02 -1.33
N PHE A 194 -6.73 12.96 -0.38
CA PHE A 194 -7.96 13.34 0.34
C PHE A 194 -9.08 13.90 -0.56
N LEU A 195 -8.73 14.64 -1.62
CA LEU A 195 -9.71 15.17 -2.58
C LEU A 195 -10.42 14.07 -3.39
N TYR A 196 -9.76 12.92 -3.56
CA TYR A 196 -10.27 11.78 -4.31
C TYR A 196 -10.89 10.70 -3.41
N LEU A 197 -10.99 10.96 -2.11
CA LEU A 197 -11.46 9.95 -1.15
C LEU A 197 -12.90 9.50 -1.45
N ILE A 198 -13.81 10.42 -1.74
CA ILE A 198 -15.19 10.08 -2.11
C ILE A 198 -15.23 9.40 -3.50
N PRO A 199 -14.67 9.99 -4.58
CA PRO A 199 -14.64 9.35 -5.90
C PRO A 199 -14.02 7.95 -5.91
N LEU A 200 -12.90 7.74 -5.22
CA LEU A 200 -12.21 6.45 -5.18
C LEU A 200 -13.01 5.42 -4.37
N THR A 201 -13.68 5.82 -3.30
CA THR A 201 -14.54 4.92 -2.53
C THR A 201 -15.73 4.45 -3.37
N ILE A 202 -16.34 5.35 -4.14
CA ILE A 202 -17.43 5.01 -5.07
C ILE A 202 -16.91 4.07 -6.16
N LEU A 203 -15.74 4.36 -6.74
CA LEU A 203 -15.10 3.50 -7.73
C LEU A 203 -14.82 2.09 -7.17
N GLY A 204 -14.33 2.01 -5.93
CA GLY A 204 -14.12 0.75 -5.22
C GLY A 204 -15.41 -0.03 -5.02
N ALA A 205 -16.51 0.64 -4.67
CA ALA A 205 -17.82 0.01 -4.53
C ALA A 205 -18.35 -0.54 -5.86
N ILE A 206 -18.22 0.23 -6.95
CA ILE A 206 -18.63 -0.19 -8.30
C ILE A 206 -17.82 -1.41 -8.75
N ASN A 207 -16.49 -1.36 -8.58
CA ASN A 207 -15.61 -2.48 -8.91
C ASN A 207 -15.95 -3.72 -8.07
N GLY A 208 -16.25 -3.53 -6.77
CA GLY A 208 -16.71 -4.59 -5.89
C GLY A 208 -18.04 -5.21 -6.35
N ALA A 209 -18.98 -4.40 -6.82
CA ALA A 209 -20.26 -4.88 -7.35
C ALA A 209 -20.05 -5.73 -8.61
N VAL A 210 -19.32 -5.20 -9.60
CA VAL A 210 -19.10 -5.87 -10.89
C VAL A 210 -18.29 -7.16 -10.70
N CYS A 211 -17.13 -7.09 -10.04
CA CYS A 211 -16.29 -8.26 -9.84
C CYS A 211 -16.95 -9.28 -8.90
N GLY A 212 -17.60 -8.82 -7.83
CA GLY A 212 -18.34 -9.68 -6.91
C GLY A 212 -19.45 -10.45 -7.60
N TRP A 213 -20.22 -9.78 -8.47
CA TRP A 213 -21.26 -10.42 -9.27
C TRP A 213 -20.66 -11.45 -10.22
N ILE A 214 -19.59 -11.12 -10.95
CA ILE A 214 -18.91 -12.05 -11.87
C ILE A 214 -18.43 -13.28 -11.12
N GLY A 215 -17.73 -13.10 -10.00
CA GLY A 215 -17.21 -14.20 -9.19
C GLY A 215 -18.32 -15.09 -8.65
N ALA A 216 -19.40 -14.49 -8.15
CA ALA A 216 -20.52 -15.24 -7.61
C ALA A 216 -21.33 -15.95 -8.70
N TYR A 217 -21.47 -15.34 -9.89
CA TYR A 217 -22.10 -15.97 -11.06
C TYR A 217 -21.33 -17.20 -11.55
N ILE A 218 -20.00 -17.13 -11.56
CA ILE A 218 -19.14 -18.29 -11.88
C ILE A 218 -19.39 -19.40 -10.84
N LYS A 219 -19.52 -19.06 -9.56
CA LYS A 219 -19.75 -20.04 -8.49
C LYS A 219 -21.11 -20.75 -8.61
N THR A 220 -22.16 -20.07 -9.07
CA THR A 220 -23.49 -20.68 -9.21
C THR A 220 -23.65 -21.53 -10.46
N LYS A 221 -22.73 -21.41 -11.43
CA LYS A 221 -22.73 -22.14 -12.71
C LYS A 221 -21.87 -23.42 -12.70
N ILE A 222 -20.97 -23.58 -11.74
CA ILE A 222 -20.08 -24.74 -11.55
C ILE A 222 -20.66 -25.65 -10.48
#